data_AF-K3Y9V8-F1
#
_entry.id   AF-K3Y9V8-F1
#
_cell.length_a   1.000
_cell.length_b   1.000
_cell.length_c   1.000
_cell.angle_alpha   90.00
_cell.angle_beta   90.00
_cell.angle_gamma   90.00
#
_symmetry.space_group_name_H-M   'P 1'
#
loop_
_entity.id
_entity.type
_entity.pdbx_description
1 polymer ?
#
loop_
_entity_poly.entity_id
_entity_poly.type
_entity_poly.pdbx_seq_one_letter_code
_entity_poly.pdbx_strand_id
1 'polypeptide(L)'
;MVDQGRLINEAVSIPVIGDGDNGYGNSMNIKRTIKGYINAGFAAIMLEDQVSPKACGHTEGRKVYPREEAIMHIKAAVDARNESGSDLVIIGRTDSRQAISLDEALARAKAFADAGADVLLIDALASVEEMKQFCAVAPGVPKMVNIIEGGKTPILSPPELAKIGYSLVIYSVSLLGASIRAMEDALDAIKDGGVPPPTIMPSFKKIKDTLGFDRYYKEDKQYQLE
;
A
#
# COMPACT_ATOMS: atom_id res chain seq x y z
N MET A 1 -6.00 11.27 0.61
CA MET A 1 -5.70 9.97 -0.02
C MET A 1 -6.01 9.98 -1.50
N VAL A 2 -7.28 10.11 -1.92
CA VAL A 2 -7.68 10.10 -3.35
C VAL A 2 -6.90 11.10 -4.22
N ASP A 3 -6.78 12.37 -3.81
CA ASP A 3 -6.11 13.38 -4.65
C ASP A 3 -4.61 13.12 -4.81
N GLN A 4 -3.94 12.67 -3.75
CA GLN A 4 -2.53 12.26 -3.82
C GLN A 4 -2.36 11.06 -4.74
N GLY A 5 -3.28 10.09 -4.63
CA GLY A 5 -3.35 8.94 -5.53
C GLY A 5 -3.48 9.32 -7.00
N ARG A 6 -4.34 10.29 -7.30
CA ARG A 6 -4.56 10.77 -8.67
C ARG A 6 -3.28 11.34 -9.26
N LEU A 7 -2.58 12.20 -8.52
CA LEU A 7 -1.30 12.78 -8.95
C LEU A 7 -0.23 11.71 -9.21
N ILE A 8 -0.18 10.66 -8.38
CA ILE A 8 0.74 9.54 -8.59
C ILE A 8 0.36 8.77 -9.86
N ASN A 9 -0.91 8.42 -10.04
CA ASN A 9 -1.38 7.69 -11.23
C ASN A 9 -1.17 8.48 -12.53
N GLU A 10 -1.32 9.81 -12.51
CA GLU A 10 -1.03 10.67 -13.68
C GLU A 10 0.47 10.71 -14.02
N ALA A 11 1.34 10.48 -13.03
CA ALA A 11 2.80 10.53 -13.20
C ALA A 11 3.41 9.20 -13.66
N VAL A 12 2.71 8.07 -13.56
CA VAL A 12 3.26 6.73 -13.85
C VAL A 12 2.33 5.90 -14.73
N SER A 13 2.90 4.95 -15.47
CA SER A 13 2.13 3.98 -16.28
C SER A 13 2.02 2.60 -15.64
N ILE A 14 2.59 2.42 -14.44
CA ILE A 14 2.55 1.15 -13.71
C ILE A 14 1.34 1.11 -12.78
N PRO A 15 0.79 -0.08 -12.47
CA PRO A 15 -0.33 -0.21 -11.53
C PRO A 15 0.00 0.38 -10.16
N VAL A 16 -0.92 1.19 -9.60
CA VAL A 16 -0.78 1.78 -8.26
C VAL A 16 -1.75 1.12 -7.30
N ILE A 17 -1.21 0.63 -6.18
CA ILE A 17 -1.97 0.12 -5.04
C ILE A 17 -2.13 1.26 -4.03
N GLY A 18 -3.36 1.62 -3.70
CA GLY A 18 -3.65 2.66 -2.71
C GLY A 18 -3.99 2.09 -1.34
N ASP A 19 -3.42 2.65 -0.28
CA ASP A 19 -3.90 2.41 1.09
C ASP A 19 -5.26 3.11 1.26
N GLY A 20 -6.30 2.34 1.58
CA GLY A 20 -7.66 2.81 1.82
C GLY A 20 -8.02 2.94 3.30
N ASP A 21 -7.05 2.75 4.19
CA ASP A 21 -7.24 2.67 5.63
C ASP A 21 -8.40 1.71 5.96
N ASN A 22 -9.28 2.08 6.89
CA ASN A 22 -10.49 1.33 7.22
C ASN A 22 -11.71 1.74 6.39
N GLY A 23 -11.53 2.48 5.29
CA GLY A 23 -12.62 2.93 4.42
C GLY A 23 -13.37 4.19 4.85
N TYR A 24 -12.87 4.89 5.89
CA TYR A 24 -13.30 6.23 6.31
C TYR A 24 -14.74 6.33 6.82
N GLY A 25 -15.25 5.30 7.47
CA GLY A 25 -16.55 5.31 8.14
C GLY A 25 -17.29 3.99 8.00
N ASN A 26 -18.59 4.09 7.70
CA ASN A 26 -19.45 2.92 7.55
C ASN A 26 -19.42 2.35 6.12
N SER A 27 -20.28 1.36 5.84
CA SER A 27 -20.42 0.74 4.53
C SER A 27 -20.64 1.75 3.39
N MET A 28 -21.42 2.82 3.59
CA MET A 28 -21.63 3.84 2.57
C MET A 28 -20.40 4.72 2.33
N ASN A 29 -19.61 4.99 3.38
CA ASN A 29 -18.31 5.62 3.23
C ASN A 29 -17.37 4.75 2.41
N ILE A 30 -17.33 3.43 2.66
CA ILE A 30 -16.55 2.49 1.86
C ILE A 30 -16.96 2.53 0.40
N LYS A 31 -18.25 2.47 0.09
CA LYS A 31 -18.71 2.55 -1.31
C LYS A 31 -18.26 3.85 -1.99
N ARG A 32 -18.28 4.97 -1.27
CA ARG A 32 -17.77 6.26 -1.76
C ARG A 32 -16.25 6.21 -1.98
N THR A 33 -15.51 5.60 -1.06
CA THR A 33 -14.06 5.43 -1.14
C THR A 33 -13.67 4.61 -2.37
N ILE A 34 -14.31 3.45 -2.59
CA ILE A 34 -14.08 2.61 -3.77
C ILE A 34 -14.29 3.40 -5.06
N LYS A 35 -15.43 4.08 -5.20
CA LYS A 35 -15.70 4.93 -6.39
C LYS A 35 -14.65 6.03 -6.57
N GLY A 36 -14.19 6.63 -5.47
CA GLY A 36 -13.12 7.62 -5.48
C GLY A 36 -11.78 7.05 -5.98
N TYR A 37 -11.42 5.84 -5.56
CA TYR A 37 -10.18 5.18 -5.98
C TYR A 37 -10.23 4.75 -7.45
N ILE A 38 -11.38 4.22 -7.90
CA ILE A 38 -11.61 3.90 -9.32
C ILE A 38 -11.44 5.16 -10.17
N ASN A 39 -12.11 6.26 -9.81
CA ASN A 39 -12.03 7.52 -10.56
C ASN A 39 -10.64 8.16 -10.54
N ALA A 40 -9.80 7.84 -9.55
CA ALA A 40 -8.43 8.30 -9.47
C ALA A 40 -7.44 7.40 -10.21
N GLY A 41 -7.90 6.31 -10.83
CA GLY A 41 -7.07 5.41 -11.66
C GLY A 41 -6.30 4.35 -10.88
N PHE A 42 -6.62 4.10 -9.60
CA PHE A 42 -5.95 3.05 -8.85
C PHE A 42 -6.23 1.67 -9.44
N ALA A 43 -5.22 0.81 -9.43
CA ALA A 43 -5.35 -0.59 -9.82
C ALA A 43 -5.83 -1.48 -8.66
N ALA A 44 -5.51 -1.08 -7.42
CA ALA A 44 -5.95 -1.78 -6.22
C ALA A 44 -6.17 -0.84 -5.05
N ILE A 45 -6.99 -1.26 -4.10
CA ILE A 45 -7.14 -0.62 -2.79
C ILE A 45 -6.97 -1.65 -1.68
N MET A 46 -6.25 -1.27 -0.63
CA MET A 46 -6.14 -2.05 0.60
C MET A 46 -7.05 -1.50 1.69
N LEU A 47 -7.88 -2.36 2.28
CA LEU A 47 -8.81 -2.01 3.35
C LEU A 47 -8.52 -2.85 4.60
N GLU A 48 -8.32 -2.18 5.72
CA GLU A 48 -8.03 -2.80 7.02
C GLU A 48 -9.24 -2.83 7.96
N ASP A 49 -9.18 -3.70 8.98
CA ASP A 49 -10.24 -3.90 9.96
C ASP A 49 -10.06 -3.12 11.27
N GLN A 50 -9.18 -2.12 11.28
CA GLN A 50 -8.96 -1.27 12.45
C GLN A 50 -10.11 -0.29 12.68
N VAL A 51 -10.45 -0.08 13.95
CA VAL A 51 -11.36 1.02 14.34
C VAL A 51 -10.65 2.37 14.25
N SER A 52 -11.40 3.43 13.96
CA SER A 52 -10.84 4.80 14.02
C SER A 52 -10.69 5.31 15.47
N PRO A 53 -9.65 6.10 15.78
CA PRO A 53 -8.48 6.37 14.94
C PRO A 53 -7.60 5.12 14.81
N LYS A 54 -7.18 4.81 13.58
CA LYS A 54 -6.30 3.67 13.29
C LYS A 54 -4.86 3.96 13.75
N ALA A 55 -4.11 2.90 14.01
CA ALA A 55 -2.68 2.96 14.35
C ALA A 55 -1.83 2.23 13.29
N CYS A 56 -0.53 2.51 13.27
CA CYS A 56 0.38 1.77 12.41
C CYS A 56 0.38 0.28 12.80
N GLY A 57 0.38 -0.62 11.82
CA GLY A 57 0.36 -2.05 12.09
C GLY A 57 1.65 -2.62 12.72
N HIS A 58 2.65 -1.78 12.99
CA HIS A 58 3.80 -2.16 13.80
C HIS A 58 3.82 -1.54 15.21
N THR A 59 2.81 -0.75 15.59
CA THR A 59 2.68 -0.15 16.94
C THR A 59 1.75 -0.94 17.86
N GLU A 60 1.78 -0.63 19.16
CA GLU A 60 0.92 -1.22 20.20
C GLU A 60 -0.48 -0.57 20.27
N GLY A 61 -1.41 -1.18 21.01
CA GLY A 61 -2.71 -0.58 21.33
C GLY A 61 -3.76 -0.62 20.22
N ARG A 62 -3.56 -1.44 19.18
CA ARG A 62 -4.52 -1.59 18.08
C ARG A 62 -5.86 -2.15 18.56
N LYS A 63 -6.90 -1.69 17.89
CA LYS A 63 -8.27 -2.15 18.07
C LYS A 63 -8.85 -2.43 16.70
N VAL A 64 -9.50 -3.57 16.57
CA VAL A 64 -10.16 -3.99 15.34
C VAL A 64 -11.66 -4.06 15.57
N TYR A 65 -12.43 -3.86 14.50
CA TYR A 65 -13.88 -4.04 14.52
C TYR A 65 -14.25 -5.49 14.89
N PRO A 66 -15.47 -5.72 15.41
CA PRO A 66 -16.08 -7.05 15.40
C PRO A 66 -15.96 -7.70 14.03
N ARG A 67 -15.84 -9.03 14.00
CA ARG A 67 -15.52 -9.75 12.76
C ARG A 67 -16.59 -9.53 11.69
N GLU A 68 -17.85 -9.51 12.11
CA GLU A 68 -19.01 -9.32 11.24
C GLU A 68 -19.00 -7.94 10.55
N GLU A 69 -18.59 -6.90 11.28
CA GLU A 69 -18.46 -5.54 10.75
C GLU A 69 -17.28 -5.44 9.76
N ALA A 70 -16.15 -6.06 10.07
CA ALA A 70 -15.01 -6.12 9.15
C ALA A 70 -15.36 -6.87 7.84
N ILE A 71 -16.10 -7.97 7.93
CA ILE A 71 -16.60 -8.71 6.75
C ILE A 71 -17.57 -7.84 5.93
N MET A 72 -18.48 -7.12 6.60
CA MET A 72 -19.41 -6.20 5.94
C MET A 72 -18.66 -5.11 5.16
N HIS A 73 -17.53 -4.62 5.69
CA HIS A 73 -16.71 -3.62 5.01
C HIS A 73 -16.12 -4.14 3.69
N ILE A 74 -15.53 -5.35 3.71
CA ILE A 74 -15.04 -6.01 2.49
C ILE A 74 -16.17 -6.23 1.49
N LYS A 75 -17.33 -6.73 1.95
CA LYS A 75 -18.49 -6.94 1.10
C LYS A 75 -18.98 -5.64 0.44
N ALA A 76 -19.07 -4.56 1.21
CA ALA A 76 -19.46 -3.25 0.68
C ALA A 76 -18.48 -2.73 -0.38
N ALA A 77 -17.19 -3.02 -0.22
CA ALA A 77 -16.17 -2.68 -1.20
C ALA A 77 -16.33 -3.47 -2.51
N VAL A 78 -16.51 -4.78 -2.40
CA VAL A 78 -16.76 -5.69 -3.54
C VAL A 78 -18.04 -5.30 -4.28
N ASP A 79 -19.13 -5.03 -3.55
CA ASP A 79 -20.39 -4.58 -4.13
C ASP A 79 -20.21 -3.26 -4.90
N ALA A 80 -19.50 -2.27 -4.33
CA ALA A 80 -19.24 -0.99 -5.00
C ALA A 80 -18.41 -1.13 -6.28
N ARG A 81 -17.40 -2.00 -6.28
CA ARG A 81 -16.63 -2.34 -7.47
C ARG A 81 -17.54 -2.95 -8.54
N ASN A 82 -18.30 -3.98 -8.18
CA ASN A 82 -19.18 -4.70 -9.12
C ASN A 82 -20.24 -3.76 -9.73
N GLU A 83 -20.86 -2.91 -8.91
CA GLU A 83 -21.84 -1.90 -9.36
C GLU A 83 -21.25 -0.88 -10.34
N SER A 84 -19.95 -0.62 -10.26
CA SER A 84 -19.25 0.31 -11.17
C SER A 84 -18.78 -0.35 -12.47
N GLY A 85 -18.78 -1.69 -12.54
CA GLY A 85 -18.19 -2.44 -13.66
C GLY A 85 -16.65 -2.35 -13.74
N SER A 86 -15.99 -1.89 -12.67
CA SER A 86 -14.53 -1.80 -12.57
C SER A 86 -13.90 -3.13 -12.17
N ASP A 87 -12.65 -3.33 -12.57
CA ASP A 87 -11.76 -4.43 -12.21
C ASP A 87 -10.83 -4.11 -11.02
N LEU A 88 -11.11 -3.05 -10.26
CA LEU A 88 -10.32 -2.66 -9.09
C LEU A 88 -10.07 -3.85 -8.14
N VAL A 89 -8.81 -4.14 -7.86
CA VAL A 89 -8.42 -5.21 -6.93
C VAL A 89 -8.68 -4.77 -5.49
N ILE A 90 -9.44 -5.57 -4.74
CA ILE A 90 -9.73 -5.34 -3.31
C ILE A 90 -8.79 -6.20 -2.48
N ILE A 91 -7.91 -5.55 -1.71
CA ILE A 91 -6.99 -6.19 -0.79
C ILE A 91 -7.57 -6.15 0.62
N GLY A 92 -7.94 -7.31 1.16
CA GLY A 92 -8.43 -7.46 2.53
C GLY A 92 -7.27 -7.58 3.52
N ARG A 93 -7.05 -6.54 4.32
CA ARG A 93 -6.02 -6.50 5.36
C ARG A 93 -6.65 -6.72 6.74
N THR A 94 -6.01 -7.53 7.58
CA THR A 94 -6.34 -7.59 9.01
C THR A 94 -5.15 -7.26 9.89
N ASP A 95 -5.42 -6.46 10.92
CA ASP A 95 -4.49 -6.09 11.98
C ASP A 95 -4.73 -6.90 13.28
N SER A 96 -5.65 -7.87 13.24
CA SER A 96 -6.07 -8.62 14.42
C SER A 96 -5.00 -9.54 14.99
N ARG A 97 -3.91 -9.81 14.26
CA ARG A 97 -2.79 -10.62 14.76
C ARG A 97 -2.24 -10.05 16.07
N GLN A 98 -2.07 -8.74 16.12
CA GLN A 98 -1.50 -8.03 17.26
C GLN A 98 -2.60 -7.49 18.19
N ALA A 99 -3.79 -7.20 17.68
CA ALA A 99 -4.90 -6.73 18.50
C ALA A 99 -5.60 -7.85 19.29
N ILE A 100 -5.62 -9.09 18.76
CA ILE A 100 -6.36 -10.22 19.33
C ILE A 100 -5.47 -11.47 19.38
N SER A 101 -5.28 -12.16 18.24
CA SER A 101 -4.49 -13.40 18.15
C SER A 101 -4.21 -13.79 16.70
N LEU A 102 -3.29 -14.73 16.49
CA LEU A 102 -3.04 -15.32 15.17
C LEU A 102 -4.27 -16.07 14.63
N ASP A 103 -4.91 -16.90 15.46
CA ASP A 103 -6.10 -17.67 15.05
C ASP A 103 -7.23 -16.76 14.57
N GLU A 104 -7.44 -15.62 15.25
CA GLU A 104 -8.41 -14.61 14.83
C GLU A 104 -8.04 -14.01 13.48
N ALA A 105 -6.75 -13.70 13.26
CA ALA A 105 -6.28 -13.13 12.00
C ALA A 105 -6.43 -14.11 10.83
N LEU A 106 -6.12 -15.39 11.04
CA LEU A 106 -6.31 -16.43 10.04
C LEU A 106 -7.81 -16.63 9.71
N ALA A 107 -8.67 -16.60 10.72
CA ALA A 107 -10.13 -16.69 10.54
C ALA A 107 -10.69 -15.48 9.76
N ARG A 108 -10.21 -14.26 10.06
CA ARG A 108 -10.59 -13.03 9.34
C ARG A 108 -10.10 -13.03 7.90
N ALA A 109 -8.85 -13.41 7.67
CA ALA A 109 -8.29 -13.51 6.32
C ALA A 109 -9.12 -14.48 5.46
N LYS A 110 -9.51 -15.63 6.01
CA LYS A 110 -10.42 -16.55 5.32
C LYS A 110 -11.78 -15.90 5.04
N ALA A 111 -12.37 -15.24 6.03
CA ALA A 111 -13.68 -14.60 5.88
C ALA A 111 -13.67 -13.44 4.87
N PHE A 112 -12.55 -12.72 4.74
CA PHE A 112 -12.38 -11.68 3.73
C PHE A 112 -12.29 -12.27 2.32
N ALA A 113 -11.60 -13.40 2.15
CA ALA A 113 -11.64 -14.16 0.89
C ALA A 113 -13.05 -14.65 0.56
N ASP A 114 -13.77 -15.22 1.54
CA ASP A 114 -15.16 -15.68 1.36
C ASP A 114 -16.11 -14.51 1.02
N ALA A 115 -15.78 -13.29 1.47
CA ALA A 115 -16.50 -12.05 1.14
C ALA A 115 -16.12 -11.44 -0.23
N GLY A 116 -15.12 -12.00 -0.92
CA GLY A 116 -14.72 -11.59 -2.27
C GLY A 116 -13.50 -10.68 -2.35
N ALA A 117 -12.68 -10.57 -1.31
CA ALA A 117 -11.36 -9.93 -1.43
C ALA A 117 -10.47 -10.72 -2.39
N ASP A 118 -9.79 -10.02 -3.30
CA ASP A 118 -8.97 -10.64 -4.36
C ASP A 118 -7.54 -10.93 -3.89
N VAL A 119 -7.07 -10.21 -2.86
CA VAL A 119 -5.76 -10.39 -2.23
C VAL A 119 -5.92 -10.28 -0.71
N LEU A 120 -5.15 -11.07 0.04
CA LEU A 120 -5.16 -11.02 1.50
C LEU A 120 -3.84 -10.50 2.06
N LEU A 121 -3.92 -9.82 3.21
CA LEU A 121 -2.79 -9.43 4.01
C LEU A 121 -3.11 -9.59 5.51
N ILE A 122 -2.21 -10.24 6.26
CA ILE A 122 -2.18 -10.15 7.72
C ILE A 122 -0.96 -9.33 8.09
N ASP A 123 -1.16 -8.20 8.77
CA ASP A 123 -0.04 -7.33 9.11
C ASP A 123 0.69 -7.81 10.38
N ALA A 124 2.00 -7.56 10.42
CA ALA A 124 2.87 -7.87 11.56
C ALA A 124 2.84 -9.32 12.07
N LEU A 125 2.83 -10.30 11.14
CA LEU A 125 3.15 -11.70 11.45
C LEU A 125 4.57 -11.79 12.03
N ALA A 126 4.74 -12.55 13.11
CA ALA A 126 5.95 -12.50 13.93
C ALA A 126 6.99 -13.58 13.61
N SER A 127 6.65 -14.58 12.80
CA SER A 127 7.59 -15.63 12.40
C SER A 127 7.29 -16.21 11.01
N VAL A 128 8.26 -16.94 10.46
CA VAL A 128 8.12 -17.66 9.18
C VAL A 128 7.04 -18.75 9.27
N GLU A 129 6.85 -19.34 10.43
CA GLU A 129 5.79 -20.33 10.69
C GLU A 129 4.40 -19.70 10.57
N GLU A 130 4.19 -18.51 11.16
CA GLU A 130 2.92 -17.79 11.00
C GLU A 130 2.67 -17.40 9.54
N MET A 131 3.73 -16.99 8.82
CA MET A 131 3.67 -16.70 7.38
C MET A 131 3.24 -17.91 6.54
N LYS A 132 3.76 -19.12 6.86
CA LYS A 132 3.33 -20.37 6.23
C LYS A 132 1.87 -20.71 6.53
N GLN A 133 1.45 -20.53 7.78
CA GLN A 133 0.05 -20.76 8.18
C GLN A 133 -0.90 -19.82 7.43
N PHE A 134 -0.53 -18.54 7.30
CA PHE A 134 -1.30 -17.58 6.54
C PHE A 134 -1.37 -17.94 5.04
N CYS A 135 -0.25 -18.32 4.43
CA CYS A 135 -0.25 -18.69 3.00
C CYS A 135 -1.12 -19.93 2.70
N ALA A 136 -1.31 -20.82 3.67
CA ALA A 136 -2.22 -21.97 3.56
C ALA A 136 -3.71 -21.61 3.64
N VAL A 137 -4.07 -20.41 4.13
CA VAL A 137 -5.46 -19.94 4.18
C VAL A 137 -5.92 -19.56 2.77
N ALA A 138 -7.13 -19.98 2.38
CA ALA A 138 -7.75 -19.67 1.08
C ALA A 138 -6.79 -19.92 -0.10
N PRO A 139 -6.47 -21.20 -0.44
CA PRO A 139 -5.36 -21.56 -1.34
C PRO A 139 -5.46 -21.07 -2.80
N GLY A 140 -6.54 -20.37 -3.18
CA GLY A 140 -6.67 -19.72 -4.49
C GLY A 140 -6.52 -18.20 -4.49
N VAL A 141 -6.42 -17.56 -3.31
CA VAL A 141 -6.34 -16.11 -3.18
C VAL A 141 -4.88 -15.69 -2.95
N PRO A 142 -4.30 -14.80 -3.78
CA PRO A 142 -2.95 -14.27 -3.59
C PRO A 142 -2.72 -13.66 -2.20
N LYS A 143 -1.50 -13.83 -1.68
CA LYS A 143 -1.07 -13.27 -0.40
C LYS A 143 -0.08 -12.15 -0.62
N MET A 144 -0.29 -11.06 0.09
CA MET A 144 0.64 -9.94 0.18
C MET A 144 1.34 -9.94 1.54
N VAL A 145 2.63 -9.65 1.53
CA VAL A 145 3.42 -9.34 2.74
C VAL A 145 3.83 -7.88 2.74
N ASN A 146 3.74 -7.24 3.90
CA ASN A 146 4.29 -5.92 4.14
C ASN A 146 5.64 -6.04 4.87
N ILE A 147 6.70 -5.56 4.25
CA ILE A 147 8.05 -5.53 4.83
C ILE A 147 8.34 -4.10 5.26
N ILE A 148 8.59 -3.94 6.56
CA ILE A 148 9.04 -2.69 7.17
C ILE A 148 10.35 -2.95 7.89
N GLU A 149 11.40 -2.22 7.52
CA GLU A 149 12.72 -2.30 8.14
C GLU A 149 12.64 -1.90 9.62
N GLY A 150 13.13 -2.77 10.51
CA GLY A 150 13.01 -2.59 11.97
C GLY A 150 11.63 -2.92 12.53
N GLY A 151 10.72 -3.47 11.70
CA GLY A 151 9.41 -3.94 12.12
C GLY A 151 9.44 -5.30 12.83
N LYS A 152 8.24 -5.84 13.04
CA LYS A 152 8.00 -7.12 13.72
C LYS A 152 8.14 -8.34 12.80
N THR A 153 7.94 -8.15 11.50
CA THR A 153 7.89 -9.23 10.51
C THR A 153 9.29 -9.60 10.05
N PRO A 154 9.65 -10.91 10.00
CA PRO A 154 10.92 -11.35 9.45
C PRO A 154 11.15 -10.81 8.04
N ILE A 155 12.32 -10.21 7.80
CA ILE A 155 12.70 -9.67 6.51
C ILE A 155 13.29 -10.80 5.66
N LEU A 156 12.51 -11.27 4.69
CA LEU A 156 12.90 -12.30 3.74
C LEU A 156 13.00 -11.73 2.32
N SER A 157 13.84 -12.33 1.49
CA SER A 157 13.95 -11.94 0.09
C SER A 157 12.71 -12.36 -0.72
N PRO A 158 12.39 -11.69 -1.84
CA PRO A 158 11.28 -12.09 -2.70
C PRO A 158 11.29 -13.58 -3.13
N PRO A 159 12.44 -14.20 -3.47
CA PRO A 159 12.49 -15.63 -3.75
C PRO A 159 12.14 -16.53 -2.55
N GLU A 160 12.50 -16.13 -1.33
CA GLU A 160 12.15 -16.88 -0.11
C GLU A 160 10.65 -16.73 0.20
N LEU A 161 10.11 -15.53 0.05
CA LEU A 161 8.68 -15.25 0.19
C LEU A 161 7.83 -16.04 -0.82
N ALA A 162 8.28 -16.11 -2.07
CA ALA A 162 7.62 -16.91 -3.11
C ALA A 162 7.58 -18.40 -2.76
N LYS A 163 8.65 -18.95 -2.17
CA LYS A 163 8.68 -20.35 -1.70
C LYS A 163 7.69 -20.62 -0.56
N ILE A 164 7.36 -19.61 0.24
CA ILE A 164 6.36 -19.72 1.32
C ILE A 164 4.93 -19.67 0.76
N GLY A 165 4.72 -18.97 -0.36
CA GLY A 165 3.43 -18.84 -1.02
C GLY A 165 2.92 -17.40 -1.20
N TYR A 166 3.75 -16.39 -0.92
CA TYR A 166 3.40 -14.99 -1.20
C TYR A 166 3.48 -14.69 -2.70
N SER A 167 2.57 -13.83 -3.15
CA SER A 167 2.51 -13.35 -4.53
C SER A 167 2.91 -11.88 -4.66
N LEU A 168 2.77 -11.11 -3.59
CA LEU A 168 3.12 -9.68 -3.55
C LEU A 168 3.93 -9.35 -2.30
N VAL A 169 4.86 -8.41 -2.45
CA VAL A 169 5.58 -7.77 -1.35
C VAL A 169 5.47 -6.26 -1.50
N ILE A 170 5.18 -5.56 -0.40
CA ILE A 170 5.21 -4.11 -0.33
C ILE A 170 6.30 -3.65 0.65
N TYR A 171 6.98 -2.57 0.27
CA TYR A 171 8.07 -1.93 1.01
C TYR A 171 7.63 -0.54 1.43
N SER A 172 6.74 -0.48 2.42
CA SER A 172 5.87 0.69 2.64
C SER A 172 6.58 1.94 3.13
N VAL A 173 7.78 1.81 3.72
CA VAL A 173 8.53 2.93 4.32
C VAL A 173 9.95 3.09 3.78
N SER A 174 10.45 2.18 2.95
CA SER A 174 11.86 2.15 2.55
C SER A 174 12.27 3.43 1.80
N LEU A 175 11.45 3.88 0.84
CA LEU A 175 11.72 5.13 0.12
C LEU A 175 11.57 6.36 1.00
N LEU A 176 10.65 6.33 1.97
CA LEU A 176 10.50 7.42 2.94
C LEU A 176 11.75 7.53 3.83
N GLY A 177 12.21 6.42 4.40
CA GLY A 177 13.41 6.36 5.23
C GLY A 177 14.66 6.81 4.47
N ALA A 178 14.84 6.33 3.23
CA ALA A 178 15.95 6.77 2.37
C ALA A 178 15.89 8.28 2.07
N SER A 179 14.70 8.81 1.81
CA SER A 179 14.51 10.24 1.54
C SER A 179 14.79 11.09 2.77
N ILE A 180 14.33 10.67 3.96
CA ILE A 180 14.62 11.35 5.23
C ILE A 180 16.12 11.49 5.42
N ARG A 181 16.86 10.39 5.28
CA ARG A 181 18.31 10.42 5.46
C ARG A 181 19.00 11.37 4.47
N ALA A 182 18.63 11.30 3.19
CA ALA A 182 19.22 12.17 2.17
C ALA A 182 18.91 13.67 2.43
N MET A 183 17.71 13.99 2.91
CA MET A 183 17.34 15.35 3.28
C MET A 183 18.12 15.84 4.50
N GLU A 184 18.29 15.01 5.52
CA GLU A 184 19.13 15.33 6.70
C GLU A 184 20.57 15.63 6.29
N ASP A 185 21.19 14.73 5.51
CA ASP A 185 22.57 14.90 5.03
C ASP A 185 22.75 16.19 4.20
N ALA A 186 21.76 16.55 3.39
CA ALA A 186 21.78 17.79 2.62
C ALA A 186 21.65 19.03 3.51
N LEU A 187 20.77 19.00 4.52
CA LEU A 187 20.59 20.11 5.46
C LEU A 187 21.84 20.32 6.32
N ASP A 188 22.46 19.25 6.80
CA ASP A 188 23.72 19.32 7.56
C ASP A 188 24.85 19.96 6.73
N ALA A 189 24.94 19.64 5.45
CA ALA A 189 25.93 20.25 4.55
C ALA A 189 25.70 21.75 4.30
N ILE A 190 24.44 22.20 4.32
CA ILE A 190 24.08 23.61 4.05
C ILE A 190 24.17 24.49 5.31
N LYS A 191 23.98 23.90 6.49
CA LYS A 191 23.81 24.62 7.77
C LYS A 191 24.85 25.72 8.02
N ASP A 192 26.12 25.48 7.68
CA ASP A 192 27.23 26.41 7.92
C ASP A 192 27.67 27.16 6.64
N GLY A 193 26.77 27.29 5.65
CA GLY A 193 27.04 27.98 4.37
C GLY A 193 27.72 27.10 3.32
N GLY A 194 27.79 25.79 3.55
CA GLY A 194 28.29 24.80 2.59
C GLY A 194 27.25 24.43 1.52
N VAL A 195 27.59 23.42 0.72
CA VAL A 195 26.70 22.83 -0.29
C VAL A 195 26.75 21.30 -0.21
N PRO A 196 25.63 20.60 -0.50
CA PRO A 196 25.62 19.14 -0.54
C PRO A 196 26.62 18.57 -1.56
N PRO A 197 27.33 17.48 -1.24
CA PRO A 197 28.23 16.84 -2.20
C PRO A 197 27.43 16.20 -3.35
N PRO A 198 27.95 16.19 -4.59
CA PRO A 198 27.24 15.60 -5.74
C PRO A 198 26.90 14.11 -5.58
N THR A 199 27.54 13.40 -4.67
CA THR A 199 27.34 11.97 -4.43
C THR A 199 26.00 11.64 -3.77
N ILE A 200 25.36 12.62 -3.11
CA ILE A 200 24.09 12.39 -2.40
C ILE A 200 22.85 12.83 -3.20
N MET A 201 23.04 13.31 -4.43
CA MET A 201 21.94 13.79 -5.28
C MET A 201 22.16 13.43 -6.75
N PRO A 202 21.07 13.24 -7.53
CA PRO A 202 21.20 13.08 -8.97
C PRO A 202 21.80 14.34 -9.62
N SER A 203 22.46 14.16 -10.77
CA SER A 203 22.93 15.30 -11.57
C SER A 203 21.77 16.18 -12.02
N PHE A 204 22.02 17.47 -12.25
CA PHE A 204 20.98 18.38 -12.73
C PHE A 204 20.35 17.93 -14.06
N LYS A 205 21.16 17.31 -14.93
CA LYS A 205 20.64 16.65 -16.14
C LYS A 205 19.63 15.56 -15.77
N LYS A 206 19.98 14.62 -14.89
CA LYS A 206 19.07 13.56 -14.46
C LYS A 206 17.79 14.09 -13.79
N ILE A 207 17.87 15.21 -13.06
CA ILE A 207 16.68 15.89 -12.50
C ILE A 207 15.75 16.35 -13.61
N LYS A 208 16.25 17.09 -14.61
CA LYS A 208 15.45 17.56 -15.75
C LYS A 208 14.83 16.41 -16.53
N ASP A 209 15.60 15.36 -16.79
CA ASP A 209 15.13 14.16 -17.49
C ASP A 209 13.97 13.51 -16.71
N THR A 210 14.11 13.41 -15.38
CA THR A 210 13.10 12.82 -14.48
C THR A 210 11.82 13.68 -14.40
N LEU A 211 11.97 15.01 -14.39
CA LEU A 211 10.84 15.95 -14.39
C LEU A 211 10.18 16.11 -15.77
N GLY A 212 10.69 15.43 -16.81
CA GLY A 212 10.08 15.44 -18.14
C GLY A 212 10.37 16.68 -18.99
N PHE A 213 11.42 17.46 -18.66
CA PHE A 213 11.80 18.66 -19.43
C PHE A 213 12.09 18.31 -20.90
N ASP A 214 12.82 17.21 -21.12
CA ASP A 214 13.17 16.77 -22.48
C ASP A 214 11.93 16.36 -23.28
N ARG A 215 10.92 15.75 -22.63
CA ARG A 215 9.63 15.44 -23.27
C ARG A 215 8.91 16.71 -23.66
N TYR A 216 8.79 17.66 -22.72
CA TYR A 216 8.17 18.96 -22.94
C TYR A 216 8.80 19.70 -24.13
N TYR A 217 10.12 19.86 -24.16
CA TYR A 217 10.79 20.58 -25.25
C TYR A 217 10.65 19.89 -26.61
N LYS A 218 10.53 18.56 -26.64
CA LYS A 218 10.28 17.81 -27.87
C LYS A 218 8.86 18.03 -28.39
N GLU A 219 7.87 18.07 -27.50
CA GLU A 219 6.48 18.36 -27.83
C GLU A 219 6.30 19.82 -28.28
N ASP A 220 6.87 20.77 -27.54
CA ASP A 220 6.81 22.21 -27.84
C ASP A 220 7.28 22.53 -29.27
N LYS A 221 8.38 21.91 -29.72
CA LYS A 221 8.92 22.08 -31.07
C LYS A 221 7.93 21.72 -32.20
N GLN A 222 6.93 20.89 -31.94
CA GLN A 222 5.93 20.53 -32.94
C GLN A 222 4.92 21.65 -33.20
N TYR A 223 4.82 22.61 -32.28
CA TYR A 223 3.84 23.69 -32.30
C TYR A 223 4.48 25.07 -32.52
N GLN A 224 5.78 25.11 -32.82
CA GLN A 224 6.46 26.34 -33.19
C GLN A 224 6.02 26.76 -34.59
N LEU A 225 5.59 28.02 -34.71
CA LEU A 225 5.25 28.63 -36.00
C LEU A 225 6.52 29.03 -36.75
N GLU A 226 6.49 28.94 -38.08
CA GLU A 226 7.55 29.42 -38.97
C GLU A 226 7.77 30.94 -38.90
#